data_AF-A0A2T0H1V4-F1
#
_entry.id   AF-A0A2T0H1V4-F1
#
_cell.length_a   1.000
_cell.length_b   1.000
_cell.length_c   1.000
_cell.angle_alpha   90.00
_cell.angle_beta   90.00
_cell.angle_gamma   90.00
#
_symmetry.space_group_name_H-M   'P 1'
#
loop_
_entity.id
_entity.type
_entity.pdbx_description
1 polymer ?
#
loop_
_entity_poly.entity_id
_entity_poly.type
_entity_poly.pdbx_seq_one_letter_code
_entity_poly.pdbx_strand_id
1 'polypeptide(L)'
;MSTHANHLLARTLDGMNPTEHARLLTDENCEPVPARLVEDPDWMTEQMRLRSLIWDTDDARVLATLWWFSTSSKLITPSIASFVVTGEVLSPALEDLWLHWHPDSRLSGVTSVNVLTGGSALESLAEALRRTLERSIASVAATARIRPRPLWAIATDAVAGCLLWAGRARGEPERATALAEPLVAAMGAPMPTPRYTEVSSHGETSRLFTKRTSCCLLYRAPGEDKCSSCPGRPPEQRHALLRENTPH
;
A
#
# COMPACT_ATOMS: atom_id res chain seq x y z
N MET A 1 -23.10 -9.08 0.92
CA MET A 1 -22.08 -8.28 0.18
C MET A 1 -22.82 -7.35 -0.77
N SER A 2 -22.43 -6.08 -0.87
CA SER A 2 -23.12 -5.09 -1.73
C SER A 2 -22.97 -5.43 -3.21
N THR A 3 -24.08 -5.52 -3.94
CA THR A 3 -24.10 -5.77 -5.39
C THR A 3 -23.30 -4.71 -6.17
N HIS A 4 -23.31 -3.45 -5.71
CA HIS A 4 -22.60 -2.36 -6.38
C HIS A 4 -21.08 -2.46 -6.24
N ALA A 5 -20.58 -2.80 -5.06
CA ALA A 5 -19.14 -2.96 -4.84
C ALA A 5 -18.57 -4.13 -5.67
N ASN A 6 -19.29 -5.25 -5.72
CA ASN A 6 -18.92 -6.40 -6.56
C ASN A 6 -18.92 -6.03 -8.06
N HIS A 7 -19.91 -5.28 -8.52
CA HIS A 7 -19.96 -4.81 -9.91
C HIS A 7 -18.81 -3.85 -10.25
N LEU A 8 -18.48 -2.92 -9.34
CA LEU A 8 -17.33 -2.02 -9.52
C LEU A 8 -16.01 -2.78 -9.52
N LEU A 9 -15.85 -3.76 -8.63
CA LEU A 9 -14.67 -4.64 -8.63
C LEU A 9 -14.54 -5.40 -9.95
N ALA A 10 -15.63 -6.00 -10.47
CA ALA A 10 -15.60 -6.69 -11.76
C ALA A 10 -15.13 -5.78 -12.90
N ARG A 11 -15.71 -4.58 -13.02
CA ARG A 11 -15.26 -3.58 -14.01
C ARG A 11 -13.82 -3.14 -13.82
N THR A 12 -13.35 -3.06 -12.58
CA THR A 12 -11.94 -2.75 -12.28
C THR A 12 -11.03 -3.86 -12.81
N LEU A 13 -11.39 -5.12 -12.58
CA LEU A 13 -10.64 -6.28 -13.07
C LEU A 13 -10.65 -6.36 -14.60
N ASP A 14 -11.80 -6.15 -15.24
CA ASP A 14 -11.94 -6.15 -16.71
C ASP A 14 -11.05 -5.09 -17.37
N GLY A 15 -10.79 -3.99 -16.67
CA GLY A 15 -9.93 -2.91 -17.15
C GLY A 15 -8.43 -3.11 -16.89
N MET A 16 -8.03 -4.22 -16.26
CA MET A 16 -6.64 -4.52 -15.87
C MET A 16 -6.11 -5.79 -16.53
N ASN A 17 -4.80 -5.86 -16.70
CA ASN A 17 -4.10 -7.10 -17.06
C ASN A 17 -4.46 -8.21 -16.04
N PRO A 18 -4.94 -9.38 -16.50
CA PRO A 18 -5.28 -10.52 -15.64
C PRO A 18 -4.17 -10.96 -14.69
N THR A 19 -2.90 -10.81 -15.05
CA THR A 19 -1.77 -11.19 -14.19
C THR A 19 -1.68 -10.35 -12.91
N GLU A 20 -2.34 -9.19 -12.88
CA GLU A 20 -2.33 -8.27 -11.73
C GLU A 20 -3.56 -8.42 -10.83
N HIS A 21 -4.54 -9.25 -11.21
CA HIS A 21 -5.81 -9.41 -10.47
C HIS A 21 -5.63 -9.94 -9.05
N ALA A 22 -4.58 -10.74 -8.81
CA ALA A 22 -4.31 -11.37 -7.52
C ALA A 22 -4.22 -10.38 -6.34
N ARG A 23 -3.94 -9.09 -6.57
CA ARG A 23 -3.90 -8.09 -5.50
C ARG A 23 -5.28 -7.62 -5.02
N LEU A 24 -6.33 -7.91 -5.78
CA LEU A 24 -7.71 -7.48 -5.53
C LEU A 24 -8.64 -8.64 -5.15
N LEU A 25 -8.15 -9.87 -5.26
CA LEU A 25 -8.91 -11.09 -5.02
C LEU A 25 -8.41 -11.79 -3.75
N THR A 26 -9.33 -12.47 -3.07
CA THR A 26 -9.03 -13.35 -1.94
C THR A 26 -8.19 -14.54 -2.39
N ASP A 27 -7.16 -14.88 -1.63
CA ASP A 27 -6.43 -16.15 -1.72
C ASP A 27 -7.15 -17.26 -0.92
N GLU A 28 -6.97 -18.53 -1.29
CA GLU A 28 -7.60 -19.68 -0.64
C GLU A 28 -7.08 -19.91 0.79
N ASN A 29 -5.87 -19.42 1.09
CA ASN A 29 -5.18 -19.64 2.37
C ASN A 29 -5.35 -18.49 3.38
N CYS A 30 -6.33 -17.61 3.16
CA CYS A 30 -6.58 -16.47 4.04
C CYS A 30 -7.95 -16.55 4.71
N GLU A 31 -8.04 -15.98 5.91
CA GLU A 31 -9.28 -15.78 6.65
C GLU A 31 -9.76 -14.32 6.47
N PRO A 32 -11.03 -14.10 6.11
CA PRO A 32 -11.59 -12.76 6.02
C PRO A 32 -11.84 -12.19 7.43
N VAL A 33 -11.10 -11.16 7.81
CA VAL A 33 -11.28 -10.47 9.10
C VAL A 33 -11.68 -9.00 8.89
N PRO A 34 -12.58 -8.42 9.72
CA PRO A 34 -12.95 -7.01 9.58
C PRO A 34 -11.76 -6.07 9.77
N ALA A 35 -11.56 -5.09 8.87
CA ALA A 35 -10.42 -4.18 8.94
C ALA A 35 -10.45 -3.24 10.15
N ARG A 36 -11.62 -3.02 10.76
CA ARG A 36 -11.76 -2.30 12.05
C ARG A 36 -10.93 -2.92 13.18
N LEU A 37 -10.54 -4.20 13.09
CA LEU A 37 -9.63 -4.82 14.07
C LEU A 37 -8.25 -4.17 14.09
N VAL A 38 -7.85 -3.41 13.06
CA VAL A 38 -6.62 -2.60 13.09
C VAL A 38 -6.64 -1.59 14.23
N GLU A 39 -7.81 -1.18 14.72
CA GLU A 39 -7.93 -0.26 15.87
C GLU A 39 -8.06 -0.99 17.22
N ASP A 40 -8.16 -2.31 17.21
CA ASP A 40 -8.21 -3.13 18.41
C ASP A 40 -6.78 -3.33 18.95
N PRO A 41 -6.47 -2.84 20.16
CA PRO A 41 -5.13 -2.96 20.74
C PRO A 41 -4.68 -4.41 20.93
N ASP A 42 -5.58 -5.32 21.32
CA ASP A 42 -5.23 -6.72 21.56
C ASP A 42 -4.93 -7.43 20.24
N TRP A 43 -5.74 -7.16 19.21
CA TRP A 43 -5.47 -7.67 17.87
C TRP A 43 -4.14 -7.16 17.31
N MET A 44 -3.84 -5.87 17.48
CA MET A 44 -2.59 -5.26 17.04
C MET A 44 -1.37 -5.79 17.80
N THR A 45 -1.48 -6.01 19.11
CA THR A 45 -0.43 -6.67 19.90
C THR A 45 -0.18 -8.08 19.39
N GLU A 46 -1.24 -8.83 19.06
CA GLU A 46 -1.09 -10.16 18.47
C GLU A 46 -0.43 -10.11 17.09
N GLN A 47 -0.76 -9.10 16.26
CA GLN A 47 -0.06 -8.89 14.98
C GLN A 47 1.45 -8.68 15.19
N MET A 48 1.85 -7.90 16.20
CA MET A 48 3.27 -7.72 16.50
C MET A 48 3.93 -9.01 16.97
N ARG A 49 3.25 -9.79 17.83
CA ARG A 49 3.74 -11.09 18.31
C ARG A 49 3.94 -12.09 17.15
N LEU A 50 2.99 -12.18 16.22
CA LEU A 50 3.13 -13.04 15.05
C LEU A 50 4.27 -12.58 14.13
N ARG A 51 4.45 -11.26 13.98
CA ARG A 51 5.56 -10.70 13.20
C ARG A 51 6.93 -10.94 13.85
N SER A 52 7.03 -11.02 15.18
CA SER A 52 8.30 -11.36 15.84
C SER A 52 8.75 -12.77 15.50
N LEU A 53 7.81 -13.70 15.29
CA LEU A 53 8.13 -15.07 14.84
C LEU A 53 8.63 -15.12 13.40
N ILE A 54 8.13 -14.26 12.51
CA ILE A 54 8.60 -14.18 11.12
C ILE A 54 9.99 -13.56 11.03
N TRP A 55 10.17 -12.45 11.75
CA TRP A 55 11.36 -11.61 11.61
C TRP A 55 12.44 -11.89 12.66
N ASP A 56 12.23 -12.85 13.56
CA ASP A 56 13.16 -13.23 14.63
C ASP A 56 13.66 -12.01 15.44
N THR A 57 12.76 -11.12 15.83
CA THR A 57 13.11 -9.90 16.57
C THR A 57 11.99 -9.41 17.47
N ASP A 58 12.35 -8.90 18.64
CA ASP A 58 11.42 -8.26 19.59
C ASP A 58 11.45 -6.72 19.51
N ASP A 59 12.15 -6.13 18.55
CA ASP A 59 12.16 -4.67 18.35
C ASP A 59 10.78 -4.20 17.86
N ALA A 60 9.96 -3.72 18.80
CA ALA A 60 8.60 -3.24 18.54
C ALA A 60 8.55 -2.17 17.42
N ARG A 61 9.58 -1.32 17.28
CA ARG A 61 9.62 -0.33 16.22
C ARG A 61 9.82 -1.00 14.86
N VAL A 62 10.71 -1.99 14.77
CA VAL A 62 10.93 -2.75 13.52
C VAL A 62 9.67 -3.50 13.14
N LEU A 63 9.07 -4.24 14.07
CA LEU A 63 7.85 -5.03 13.83
C LEU A 63 6.68 -4.17 13.36
N ALA A 64 6.38 -3.07 14.06
CA ALA A 64 5.29 -2.18 13.69
C ALA A 64 5.53 -1.49 12.35
N THR A 65 6.78 -1.09 12.07
CA THR A 65 7.13 -0.46 10.80
C THR A 65 7.01 -1.45 9.64
N LEU A 66 7.43 -2.71 9.82
CA LEU A 66 7.33 -3.76 8.80
C LEU A 66 5.90 -4.19 8.56
N TRP A 67 5.12 -4.36 9.62
CA TRP A 67 3.69 -4.63 9.51
C TRP A 67 3.00 -3.52 8.71
N TRP A 68 3.20 -2.25 9.10
CA TRP A 68 2.62 -1.10 8.42
C TRP A 68 3.08 -0.94 6.98
N PHE A 69 4.36 -1.19 6.70
CA PHE A 69 4.91 -1.18 5.34
C PHE A 69 4.18 -2.17 4.44
N SER A 70 3.86 -3.37 4.94
CA SER A 70 3.08 -4.34 4.15
C SER A 70 1.59 -3.98 4.07
N THR A 71 0.96 -3.65 5.20
CA THR A 71 -0.49 -3.46 5.33
C THR A 71 -0.99 -2.18 4.67
N SER A 72 -0.25 -1.07 4.78
CA SER A 72 -0.68 0.23 4.23
C SER A 72 -1.00 0.17 2.74
N SER A 73 -0.18 -0.55 1.96
CA SER A 73 -0.43 -0.74 0.53
C SER A 73 -1.69 -1.57 0.26
N LYS A 74 -1.92 -2.65 1.02
CA LYS A 74 -3.08 -3.52 0.86
C LYS A 74 -4.39 -2.80 1.16
N LEU A 75 -4.44 -2.03 2.25
CA LEU A 75 -5.62 -1.28 2.68
C LEU A 75 -6.16 -0.34 1.59
N ILE A 76 -5.28 0.28 0.83
CA ILE A 76 -5.63 1.32 -0.15
C ILE A 76 -5.72 0.79 -1.59
N THR A 77 -5.31 -0.46 -1.82
CA THR A 77 -5.17 -1.04 -3.16
C THR A 77 -6.50 -1.04 -3.92
N PRO A 78 -7.64 -1.52 -3.38
CA PRO A 78 -8.90 -1.55 -4.14
C PRO A 78 -9.42 -0.16 -4.51
N SER A 79 -9.33 0.80 -3.57
CA SER A 79 -9.79 2.18 -3.82
C SER A 79 -8.96 2.89 -4.89
N ILE A 80 -7.64 2.67 -4.91
CA ILE A 80 -6.76 3.25 -5.93
C ILE A 80 -6.96 2.56 -7.27
N ALA A 81 -7.07 1.22 -7.27
CA ALA A 81 -7.29 0.45 -8.49
C ALA A 81 -8.59 0.87 -9.19
N SER A 82 -9.71 0.87 -8.47
CA SER A 82 -11.00 1.23 -9.06
C SER A 82 -10.99 2.67 -9.54
N PHE A 83 -10.38 3.59 -8.79
CA PHE A 83 -10.27 4.99 -9.18
C PHE A 83 -9.51 5.17 -10.50
N VAL A 84 -8.34 4.54 -10.60
CA VAL A 84 -7.48 4.64 -11.80
C VAL A 84 -8.16 4.00 -13.01
N VAL A 85 -8.83 2.86 -12.83
CA VAL A 85 -9.38 2.09 -13.95
C VAL A 85 -10.75 2.61 -14.41
N THR A 86 -11.60 3.02 -13.47
CA THR A 86 -13.02 3.29 -13.74
C THR A 86 -13.44 4.73 -13.45
N GLY A 87 -12.64 5.49 -12.70
CA GLY A 87 -13.03 6.80 -12.15
C GLY A 87 -13.94 6.73 -10.91
N GLU A 88 -14.42 5.54 -10.55
CA GLU A 88 -15.25 5.29 -9.37
C GLU A 88 -14.42 4.66 -8.24
N VAL A 89 -14.85 4.82 -6.99
CA VAL A 89 -14.00 4.52 -5.83
C VAL A 89 -14.66 3.48 -4.93
N LEU A 90 -14.06 2.29 -4.86
CA LEU A 90 -14.33 1.33 -3.79
C LEU A 90 -13.95 1.98 -2.45
N SER A 91 -14.83 1.89 -1.45
CA SER A 91 -14.63 2.57 -0.17
C SER A 91 -13.38 2.04 0.54
N PRO A 92 -12.44 2.91 0.95
CA PRO A 92 -11.31 2.52 1.80
C PRO A 92 -11.64 2.60 3.29
N ALA A 93 -12.87 2.91 3.69
CA ALA A 93 -13.24 3.02 5.10
C ALA A 93 -13.05 1.67 5.83
N LEU A 94 -12.48 1.67 7.04
CA LEU A 94 -12.22 0.44 7.79
C LEU A 94 -13.49 -0.39 8.05
N GLU A 95 -14.64 0.27 8.10
CA GLU A 95 -15.97 -0.33 8.25
C GLU A 95 -16.40 -1.14 7.01
N ASP A 96 -15.91 -0.75 5.83
CA ASP A 96 -16.26 -1.35 4.55
C ASP A 96 -15.23 -2.39 4.10
N LEU A 97 -14.13 -2.56 4.84
CA LEU A 97 -13.01 -3.41 4.44
C LEU A 97 -12.96 -4.74 5.20
N TRP A 98 -12.68 -5.80 4.45
CA TRP A 98 -12.35 -7.13 4.95
C TRP A 98 -10.93 -7.48 4.55
N LEU A 99 -10.05 -7.71 5.53
CA LEU A 99 -8.67 -8.10 5.30
C LEU A 99 -8.60 -9.58 4.94
N HIS A 100 -7.78 -9.91 3.95
CA HIS A 100 -7.40 -11.28 3.62
C HIS A 100 -6.22 -11.67 4.49
N TRP A 101 -6.50 -12.05 5.73
CA TRP A 101 -5.51 -12.23 6.78
C TRP A 101 -5.00 -13.68 6.83
N HIS A 102 -3.69 -13.83 6.98
CA HIS A 102 -3.07 -15.14 7.21
C HIS A 102 -2.76 -15.33 8.70
N PRO A 103 -2.78 -16.57 9.22
CA PRO A 103 -2.48 -16.88 10.62
C PRO A 103 -1.13 -16.39 11.17
N ASP A 104 -0.24 -15.93 10.29
CA ASP A 104 1.09 -15.40 10.60
C ASP A 104 1.16 -13.86 10.51
N SER A 105 0.02 -13.16 10.46
CA SER A 105 -0.08 -11.69 10.33
C SER A 105 0.23 -11.12 8.94
N ARG A 106 0.47 -11.95 7.92
CA ARG A 106 0.53 -11.47 6.53
C ARG A 106 -0.86 -11.12 6.01
N LEU A 107 -0.91 -10.15 5.10
CA LEU A 107 -2.12 -9.79 4.36
C LEU A 107 -1.87 -9.98 2.85
N SER A 108 -2.68 -10.81 2.21
CA SER A 108 -2.61 -11.01 0.75
C SER A 108 -3.36 -9.89 0.00
N GLY A 109 -4.43 -9.36 0.58
CA GLY A 109 -5.29 -8.34 -0.01
C GLY A 109 -6.33 -7.80 0.97
N VAL A 110 -7.24 -6.99 0.45
CA VAL A 110 -8.46 -6.56 1.15
C VAL A 110 -9.62 -6.51 0.16
N THR A 111 -10.84 -6.76 0.61
CA THR A 111 -12.08 -6.55 -0.14
C THR A 111 -12.84 -5.38 0.43
N SER A 112 -13.30 -4.47 -0.42
CA SER A 112 -14.26 -3.44 -0.05
C SER A 112 -15.68 -3.89 -0.39
N VAL A 113 -16.61 -3.71 0.54
CA VAL A 113 -18.03 -4.05 0.34
C VAL A 113 -18.90 -2.84 0.02
N ASN A 114 -18.30 -1.67 -0.21
CA ASN A 114 -19.03 -0.43 -0.48
C ASN A 114 -18.33 0.45 -1.53
N VAL A 115 -19.05 1.44 -2.06
CA VAL A 115 -18.57 2.40 -3.04
C VAL A 115 -18.77 3.80 -2.49
N LEU A 116 -17.78 4.69 -2.65
CA LEU A 116 -17.95 6.10 -2.30
C LEU A 116 -18.92 6.76 -3.29
N THR A 117 -19.89 7.50 -2.76
CA THR A 117 -20.89 8.21 -3.55
C THR A 117 -20.73 9.72 -3.42
N GLY A 118 -20.87 10.44 -4.53
CA GLY A 118 -20.90 11.91 -4.57
C GLY A 118 -19.54 12.58 -4.81
N GLY A 119 -19.57 13.91 -4.90
CA GLY A 119 -18.39 14.78 -4.97
C GLY A 119 -17.45 14.56 -6.17
N SER A 120 -16.30 15.24 -6.13
CA SER A 120 -15.14 14.89 -6.96
C SER A 120 -14.58 13.55 -6.48
N ALA A 121 -14.35 12.62 -7.41
CA ALA A 121 -13.81 11.29 -7.08
C ALA A 121 -12.44 11.38 -6.39
N LEU A 122 -11.58 12.33 -6.81
CA LEU A 122 -10.25 12.52 -6.22
C LEU A 122 -10.34 13.07 -4.80
N GLU A 123 -11.18 14.08 -4.56
CA GLU A 123 -11.34 14.68 -3.23
C GLU A 123 -11.95 13.67 -2.25
N SER A 124 -12.97 12.93 -2.70
CA SER A 124 -13.63 11.89 -1.90
C SER A 124 -12.66 10.75 -1.57
N LEU A 125 -11.84 10.33 -2.54
CA LEU A 125 -10.78 9.35 -2.33
C LEU A 125 -9.74 9.87 -1.33
N ALA A 126 -9.24 11.10 -1.52
CA ALA A 126 -8.24 11.70 -0.65
C ALA A 126 -8.70 11.74 0.80
N GLU A 127 -9.91 12.24 1.03
CA GLU A 127 -10.49 12.37 2.36
C GLU A 127 -10.75 11.00 3.01
N ALA A 128 -11.29 10.03 2.25
CA ALA A 128 -11.52 8.69 2.79
C ALA A 128 -10.21 7.95 3.11
N LEU A 129 -9.20 8.02 2.22
CA LEU A 129 -7.87 7.47 2.47
C LEU A 129 -7.21 8.12 3.68
N ARG A 130 -7.30 9.46 3.79
CA ARG A 130 -6.74 10.22 4.91
C ARG A 130 -7.28 9.69 6.23
N ARG A 131 -8.60 9.57 6.38
CA ARG A 131 -9.24 9.04 7.60
C ARG A 131 -8.81 7.61 7.92
N THR A 132 -8.80 6.72 6.94
CA THR A 132 -8.39 5.31 7.13
C THR A 132 -6.94 5.21 7.58
N LEU A 133 -6.03 5.94 6.92
CA LEU A 133 -4.62 5.92 7.25
C LEU A 133 -4.34 6.58 8.60
N GLU A 134 -5.02 7.67 8.95
CA GLU A 134 -4.86 8.33 10.24
C GLU A 134 -5.21 7.41 11.41
N ARG A 135 -6.36 6.74 11.34
CA ARG A 135 -6.81 5.74 12.34
C ARG A 135 -5.83 4.58 12.45
N SER A 136 -5.43 4.02 11.30
CA SER A 136 -4.49 2.89 11.27
C SER A 136 -3.10 3.27 11.81
N ILE A 137 -2.58 4.44 11.42
CA ILE A 137 -1.29 4.96 11.90
C ILE A 137 -1.32 5.23 13.40
N ALA A 138 -2.41 5.79 13.91
CA ALA A 138 -2.57 6.03 15.35
C ALA A 138 -2.47 4.72 16.14
N SER A 139 -3.17 3.68 15.68
CA SER A 139 -3.14 2.35 16.31
C SER A 139 -1.75 1.69 16.27
N VAL A 140 -1.11 1.68 15.10
CA VAL A 140 0.27 1.14 14.94
C VAL A 140 1.26 1.90 15.82
N ALA A 141 1.18 3.23 15.83
CA ALA A 141 2.06 4.09 16.61
C ALA A 141 1.90 3.86 18.11
N ALA A 142 0.66 3.72 18.58
CA ALA A 142 0.35 3.43 19.98
C ALA A 142 0.90 2.06 20.41
N THR A 143 0.64 1.03 19.60
CA THR A 143 1.07 -0.37 19.87
C THR A 143 2.58 -0.47 20.09
N ALA A 144 3.39 0.19 19.26
CA ALA A 144 4.85 0.17 19.38
C ALA A 144 5.45 1.35 20.15
N ARG A 145 4.63 2.28 20.64
CA ARG A 145 5.05 3.53 21.30
C ARG A 145 6.04 4.34 20.46
N ILE A 146 5.76 4.46 19.16
CA ILE A 146 6.60 5.20 18.20
C ILE A 146 5.92 6.48 17.73
N ARG A 147 6.71 7.41 17.17
CA ARG A 147 6.16 8.62 16.55
C ARG A 147 5.41 8.25 15.26
N PRO A 148 4.28 8.90 14.94
CA PRO A 148 3.50 8.58 13.73
C PRO A 148 4.13 9.10 12.44
N ARG A 149 4.97 10.14 12.49
CA ARG A 149 5.51 10.82 11.29
C ARG A 149 6.23 9.88 10.29
N PRO A 150 7.10 8.93 10.70
CA PRO A 150 7.67 7.95 9.78
C PRO A 150 6.64 7.04 9.10
N LEU A 151 5.53 6.71 9.78
CA LEU A 151 4.46 5.88 9.24
C LEU A 151 3.69 6.61 8.13
N TRP A 152 3.55 7.94 8.21
CA TRP A 152 3.00 8.75 7.13
C TRP A 152 3.87 8.75 5.87
N ALA A 153 5.20 8.73 6.00
CA ALA A 153 6.09 8.60 4.84
C ALA A 153 5.91 7.23 4.15
N ILE A 154 5.67 6.16 4.93
CA ILE A 154 5.33 4.84 4.39
C ILE A 154 4.00 4.91 3.64
N ALA A 155 3.01 5.62 4.19
CA ALA A 155 1.71 5.77 3.55
C ALA A 155 1.81 6.54 2.21
N THR A 156 2.65 7.58 2.12
CA THR A 156 2.97 8.25 0.84
C THR A 156 3.57 7.27 -0.17
N ASP A 157 4.58 6.49 0.26
CA ASP A 157 5.21 5.50 -0.62
C ASP A 157 4.21 4.41 -1.06
N ALA A 158 3.27 4.02 -0.20
CA ALA A 158 2.19 3.09 -0.51
C ALA A 158 1.23 3.65 -1.56
N VAL A 159 0.79 4.91 -1.43
CA VAL A 159 -0.05 5.59 -2.44
C VAL A 159 0.66 5.63 -3.78
N ALA A 160 1.93 6.09 -3.80
CA ALA A 160 2.72 6.15 -5.03
C ALA A 160 2.94 4.77 -5.66
N GLY A 161 3.21 3.75 -4.83
CA GLY A 161 3.36 2.37 -5.29
C GLY A 161 2.08 1.78 -5.87
N CYS A 162 0.93 2.04 -5.25
CA CYS A 162 -0.37 1.56 -5.73
C CYS A 162 -0.79 2.26 -7.03
N LEU A 163 -0.56 3.57 -7.18
CA LEU A 163 -0.84 4.29 -8.42
C LEU A 163 0.02 3.76 -9.57
N LEU A 164 1.33 3.58 -9.36
CA LEU A 164 2.22 3.01 -10.36
C LEU A 164 1.82 1.58 -10.73
N TRP A 165 1.43 0.76 -9.75
CA TRP A 165 0.95 -0.59 -10.00
C TRP A 165 -0.36 -0.60 -10.80
N ALA A 166 -1.37 0.17 -10.39
CA ALA A 166 -2.66 0.24 -11.08
C ALA A 166 -2.51 0.79 -12.50
N GLY A 167 -1.67 1.81 -12.68
CA GLY A 167 -1.34 2.34 -14.00
C GLY A 167 -0.69 1.31 -14.91
N ARG A 168 0.27 0.54 -14.41
CA ARG A 168 0.87 -0.57 -15.19
C ARG A 168 -0.14 -1.66 -15.53
N ALA A 169 -0.98 -2.05 -14.57
CA ALA A 169 -2.04 -3.03 -14.80
C ALA A 169 -3.03 -2.54 -15.87
N ARG A 170 -3.26 -1.23 -15.95
CA ARG A 170 -4.11 -0.59 -16.98
C ARG A 170 -3.39 -0.31 -18.31
N GLY A 171 -2.06 -0.32 -18.34
CA GLY A 171 -1.26 0.11 -19.49
C GLY A 171 -1.06 1.63 -19.60
N GLU A 172 -1.33 2.38 -18.54
CA GLU A 172 -1.23 3.86 -18.49
C GLU A 172 -0.43 4.35 -17.25
N PRO A 173 0.84 3.95 -17.05
CA PRO A 173 1.60 4.27 -15.83
C PRO A 173 1.86 5.76 -15.63
N GLU A 174 2.12 6.55 -16.68
CA GLU A 174 2.38 7.98 -16.59
C GLU A 174 1.13 8.73 -16.14
N ARG A 175 -0.03 8.37 -16.69
CA ARG A 175 -1.31 8.97 -16.32
C ARG A 175 -1.66 8.69 -14.87
N ALA A 176 -1.48 7.45 -14.40
CA ALA A 176 -1.77 7.09 -13.01
C ALA A 176 -0.78 7.74 -12.03
N THR A 177 0.51 7.79 -12.37
CA THR A 177 1.53 8.38 -11.48
C THR A 177 1.43 9.90 -11.38
N ALA A 178 0.92 10.58 -12.41
CA ALA A 178 0.59 12.01 -12.37
C ALA A 178 -0.48 12.37 -11.33
N LEU A 179 -1.30 11.40 -10.89
CA LEU A 179 -2.31 11.59 -9.83
C LEU A 179 -1.70 11.62 -8.42
N ALA A 180 -0.43 11.23 -8.25
CA ALA A 180 0.15 11.03 -6.91
C ALA A 180 0.30 12.34 -6.14
N GLU A 181 0.86 13.37 -6.77
CA GLU A 181 1.03 14.68 -6.14
C GLU A 181 -0.30 15.34 -5.76
N PRO A 182 -1.30 15.47 -6.67
CA PRO A 182 -2.59 16.07 -6.29
C PRO A 182 -3.34 15.24 -5.24
N LEU A 183 -3.28 13.90 -5.30
CA LEU A 183 -3.91 13.05 -4.29
C LEU A 183 -3.27 13.23 -2.90
N VAL A 184 -1.92 13.16 -2.82
CA VAL A 184 -1.22 13.35 -1.54
C VAL A 184 -1.36 14.77 -1.02
N ALA A 185 -1.38 15.78 -1.89
CA ALA A 185 -1.63 17.17 -1.50
C ALA A 185 -3.04 17.34 -0.92
N ALA A 186 -4.06 16.72 -1.52
CA ALA A 186 -5.44 16.73 -1.02
C ALA A 186 -5.58 15.98 0.32
N MET A 187 -4.81 14.92 0.54
CA MET A 187 -4.74 14.22 1.84
C MET A 187 -4.04 15.06 2.93
N GLY A 188 -3.15 15.97 2.54
CA GLY A 188 -2.52 16.97 3.41
C GLY A 188 -1.38 16.47 4.30
N ALA A 189 -0.87 17.38 5.14
CA ALA A 189 0.22 17.10 6.06
C ALA A 189 -0.14 15.98 7.07
N PRO A 190 0.83 15.15 7.53
CA PRO A 190 2.28 15.31 7.40
C PRO A 190 2.90 14.50 6.25
N MET A 191 2.12 14.15 5.21
CA MET A 191 2.60 13.35 4.09
C MET A 191 3.68 14.09 3.29
N PRO A 192 4.87 13.50 3.06
CA PRO A 192 5.85 14.07 2.14
C PRO A 192 5.37 13.96 0.69
N THR A 193 5.99 14.74 -0.21
CA THR A 193 5.75 14.65 -1.66
C THR A 193 6.10 13.26 -2.19
N PRO A 194 5.19 12.59 -2.92
CA PRO A 194 5.48 11.31 -3.56
C PRO A 194 6.48 11.53 -4.70
N ARG A 195 7.33 10.53 -4.96
CA ARG A 195 8.38 10.65 -5.98
C ARG A 195 8.50 9.38 -6.80
N TYR A 196 8.83 9.56 -8.07
CA TYR A 196 9.21 8.49 -8.98
C TYR A 196 10.63 8.72 -9.48
N THR A 197 11.26 7.66 -9.96
CA THR A 197 12.53 7.71 -10.67
C THR A 197 12.40 6.81 -11.88
N GLU A 198 12.87 7.29 -13.01
CA GLU A 198 12.94 6.53 -14.23
C GLU A 198 14.31 5.86 -14.32
N VAL A 199 14.33 4.59 -14.75
CA VAL A 199 15.55 3.81 -14.93
C VAL A 199 15.55 3.21 -16.32
N SER A 200 16.55 3.53 -17.13
CA SER A 200 16.75 2.94 -18.45
C SER A 200 17.24 1.50 -18.32
N SER A 201 16.54 0.56 -18.96
CA SER A 201 17.04 -0.80 -19.20
C SER A 201 18.08 -0.81 -20.32
N HIS A 202 18.92 -1.85 -20.37
CA HIS A 202 19.87 -2.06 -21.47
C HIS A 202 19.12 -2.44 -22.75
N GLY A 203 18.62 -1.45 -23.50
CA GLY A 203 18.15 -1.67 -24.88
C GLY A 203 16.70 -1.29 -25.24
N GLU A 204 16.13 -0.21 -24.67
CA GLU A 204 15.28 0.80 -25.37
C GLU A 204 14.13 1.40 -24.55
N THR A 205 13.55 0.71 -23.56
CA THR A 205 12.46 1.28 -22.74
C THR A 205 12.90 1.60 -21.31
N SER A 206 12.66 2.85 -20.91
CA SER A 206 12.79 3.30 -19.54
C SER A 206 11.61 2.84 -18.69
N ARG A 207 11.86 2.55 -17.41
CA ARG A 207 10.84 2.07 -16.48
C ARG A 207 10.75 2.97 -15.26
N LEU A 208 9.53 3.38 -14.92
CA LEU A 208 9.26 4.16 -13.70
C LEU A 208 9.30 3.28 -12.46
N PHE A 209 9.92 3.76 -11.39
CA PHE A 209 9.94 3.15 -10.07
C PHE A 209 9.55 4.18 -9.00
N THR A 210 8.85 3.76 -7.95
CA THR A 210 8.63 4.60 -6.78
C THR A 210 9.97 4.93 -6.11
N LYS A 211 10.30 6.21 -6.00
CA LYS A 211 11.50 6.70 -5.30
C LYS A 211 11.16 6.89 -3.82
N ARG A 212 11.27 5.79 -3.08
CA ARG A 212 10.94 5.70 -1.65
C ARG A 212 11.49 6.86 -0.84
N THR A 213 10.62 7.43 0.00
CA THR A 213 10.93 8.44 1.02
C THR A 213 11.02 7.82 2.41
N SER A 214 10.40 6.65 2.60
CA SER A 214 10.32 5.95 3.87
C SER A 214 11.39 4.88 4.05
N CYS A 215 11.77 4.62 5.30
CA CYS A 215 12.55 3.44 5.67
C CYS A 215 11.62 2.38 6.29
N CYS A 216 11.54 1.19 5.69
CA CYS A 216 10.74 0.08 6.23
C CYS A 216 11.43 -0.69 7.36
N LEU A 217 12.71 -0.40 7.64
CA LEU A 217 13.53 -1.08 8.64
C LEU A 217 13.78 -2.58 8.42
N LEU A 218 13.46 -3.13 7.25
CA LEU A 218 13.69 -4.56 6.93
C LEU A 218 15.12 -5.02 7.24
N TYR A 219 16.12 -4.23 6.85
CA TYR A 219 17.54 -4.52 7.10
C TYR A 219 17.94 -4.63 8.59
N ARG A 220 17.03 -4.35 9.53
CA ARG A 220 17.26 -4.52 10.97
C ARG A 220 16.75 -5.87 11.49
N ALA A 221 15.94 -6.59 10.73
CA ALA A 221 15.58 -7.96 11.06
C ALA A 221 16.80 -8.88 10.79
N PRO A 222 17.08 -9.87 11.66
CA PRO A 222 18.09 -10.88 11.41
C PRO A 222 17.98 -11.53 10.03
N GLY A 223 19.12 -11.70 9.35
CA GLY A 223 19.19 -12.33 8.03
C GLY A 223 18.79 -11.44 6.84
N GLU A 224 18.25 -10.24 7.08
CA GLU A 224 17.77 -9.35 6.03
C GLU A 224 18.78 -8.25 5.65
N ASP A 225 18.73 -7.80 4.38
CA ASP A 225 19.52 -6.66 3.88
C ASP A 225 18.62 -5.56 3.28
N LYS A 226 19.20 -4.42 2.96
CA LYS A 226 18.53 -3.31 2.28
C LYS A 226 18.04 -3.77 0.89
N CYS A 227 16.75 -3.63 0.60
CA CYS A 227 16.25 -3.90 -0.76
C CYS A 227 16.81 -2.90 -1.82
N SER A 228 16.60 -3.19 -3.11
CA SER A 228 17.05 -2.38 -4.24
C SER A 228 16.55 -0.92 -4.20
N SER A 229 15.34 -0.69 -3.66
CA SER A 229 14.73 0.64 -3.54
C SER A 229 14.99 1.34 -2.20
N CYS A 230 15.74 0.73 -1.28
CA CYS A 230 15.93 1.23 0.09
C CYS A 230 16.61 2.62 0.10
N PRO A 231 16.03 3.66 0.73
CA PRO A 231 16.62 4.99 0.76
C PRO A 231 17.91 5.09 1.59
N GLY A 232 18.22 4.06 2.39
CA GLY A 232 19.49 3.93 3.12
C GLY A 232 20.66 3.42 2.28
N ARG A 233 20.47 3.17 0.97
CA ARG A 233 21.54 2.90 0.00
C ARG A 233 21.93 4.19 -0.72
N PRO A 234 23.22 4.37 -1.11
CA PRO A 234 23.64 5.48 -1.97
C PRO A 234 22.79 5.56 -3.27
N PRO A 235 22.47 6.76 -3.78
CA PRO A 235 21.63 6.92 -4.96
C PRO A 235 22.08 6.10 -6.18
N GLU A 236 23.38 6.08 -6.46
CA GLU A 236 23.97 5.35 -7.59
C GLU A 236 23.79 3.83 -7.46
N GLN A 237 24.03 3.29 -6.25
CA GLN A 237 23.85 1.86 -5.98
C GLN A 237 22.39 1.44 -6.16
N ARG A 238 21.42 2.27 -5.71
CA ARG A 238 19.99 1.98 -5.96
C ARG A 238 19.69 1.98 -7.45
N HIS A 239 20.22 2.94 -8.20
CA HIS A 239 19.97 3.03 -9.63
C HIS A 239 20.54 1.82 -10.41
N ALA A 240 21.72 1.32 -10.00
CA ALA A 240 22.29 0.09 -10.55
C ALA A 240 21.40 -1.13 -10.24
N LEU A 241 21.03 -1.33 -8.96
CA LEU A 241 20.18 -2.44 -8.55
C LEU A 241 18.78 -2.40 -9.19
N LEU A 242 18.19 -1.22 -9.37
CA LEU A 242 16.90 -1.09 -10.06
C LEU A 242 17.01 -1.44 -11.55
N ARG A 243 18.16 -1.16 -12.18
CA ARG A 243 18.42 -1.56 -13.56
C ARG A 243 18.51 -3.08 -13.70
N GLU A 244 19.22 -3.75 -12.78
CA GLU A 244 19.33 -5.21 -12.74
C GLU A 244 17.98 -5.91 -12.48
N ASN A 245 17.11 -5.30 -11.69
CA ASN A 245 15.77 -5.81 -11.39
C ASN A 245 14.71 -5.45 -12.46
N THR A 246 15.12 -4.84 -13.57
CA THR A 246 14.23 -4.63 -14.71
C THR A 246 14.30 -5.90 -15.59
N PRO A 247 13.22 -6.67 -15.74
CA PRO A 247 13.20 -7.82 -16.64
C PRO A 247 13.67 -7.41 -18.03
N HIS A 248 14.49 -8.25 -18.65
CA HIS A 248 14.92 -8.10 -20.04
C HIS A 248 13.73 -8.18 -21.00
#